data_AF-A0A933K672-F1
#
_entry.id   AF-A0A933K672-F1
#
_cell.length_a   1.000
_cell.length_b   1.000
_cell.length_c   1.000
_cell.angle_alpha   90.00
_cell.angle_beta   90.00
_cell.angle_gamma   90.00
#
_symmetry.space_group_name_H-M   'P 1'
#
loop_
_entity.id
_entity.type
_entity.pdbx_description
1 polymer ?
#
loop_
_entity_poly.entity_id
_entity_poly.type
_entity_poly.pdbx_seq_one_letter_code
_entity_poly.pdbx_strand_id
1 'polypeptide(L)'
;MALDAMKRAYATSEVREMIEFRLKAQRDEATRLARARREGIADGLERGRAEGKAEGKTEGKAEGKTEGLREAARRLLDSGMDRETVLSTLGLPPDFVL
;
A
#
# COMPACT_ATOMS: atom_id res chain seq x y z
N MET A 1 -37.30 49.43 6.75
CA MET A 1 -36.11 48.99 7.53
C MET A 1 -35.26 48.09 6.63
N ALA A 2 -33.92 48.21 6.67
CA ALA A 2 -33.00 47.55 5.73
C ALA A 2 -33.17 46.01 5.64
N LEU A 3 -33.60 45.37 6.73
CA LEU A 3 -33.84 43.93 6.79
C LEU A 3 -34.96 43.47 5.84
N ASP A 4 -36.02 44.27 5.66
CA ASP A 4 -37.14 43.94 4.77
C ASP A 4 -36.78 44.09 3.29
N ALA A 5 -35.93 45.07 2.97
CA ALA A 5 -35.40 45.24 1.62
C ALA A 5 -34.47 44.07 1.24
N MET A 6 -33.63 43.62 2.18
CA MET A 6 -32.79 42.44 2.01
C MET A 6 -33.66 41.19 1.81
N LYS A 7 -34.66 40.94 2.66
CA LYS A 7 -35.57 39.78 2.51
C LYS A 7 -36.30 39.78 1.16
N ARG A 8 -36.73 40.94 0.66
CA ARG A 8 -37.36 41.06 -0.67
C ARG A 8 -36.39 40.81 -1.81
N ALA A 9 -35.15 41.30 -1.71
CA ALA A 9 -34.09 41.03 -2.68
C ALA A 9 -33.70 39.53 -2.72
N TYR A 10 -33.76 38.84 -1.58
CA TYR A 10 -33.58 37.38 -1.51
C TYR A 10 -34.84 36.60 -1.95
N ALA A 11 -35.99 37.26 -2.10
CA ALA A 11 -37.26 36.65 -2.51
C ALA A 11 -37.49 36.68 -4.02
N THR A 12 -36.65 37.36 -4.81
CA THR A 12 -36.72 37.32 -6.28
C THR A 12 -36.22 35.98 -6.81
N SER A 13 -36.77 35.52 -7.94
CA SER A 13 -36.44 34.19 -8.48
C SER A 13 -34.98 34.13 -8.93
N GLU A 14 -34.44 35.21 -9.47
CA GLU A 14 -33.08 35.26 -10.00
C GLU A 14 -32.01 35.10 -8.90
N VAL A 15 -32.23 35.72 -7.73
CA VAL A 15 -31.30 35.61 -6.59
C VAL A 15 -31.36 34.22 -5.97
N ARG A 16 -32.56 33.62 -5.91
CA ARG A 16 -32.74 32.24 -5.46
C ARG A 16 -32.03 31.24 -6.37
N GLU A 17 -32.23 31.36 -7.69
CA GLU A 17 -31.59 30.49 -8.69
C GLU A 17 -30.07 30.60 -8.64
N MET A 18 -29.53 31.81 -8.48
CA MET A 18 -28.09 32.03 -8.33
C MET A 18 -27.53 31.34 -7.08
N ILE A 19 -28.24 31.41 -5.96
CA ILE A 19 -27.85 30.75 -4.71
C ILE A 19 -27.91 29.22 -4.89
N GLU A 20 -28.98 28.70 -5.49
CA GLU A 20 -29.14 27.26 -5.74
C GLU A 20 -28.06 26.72 -6.68
N PHE A 21 -27.75 27.45 -7.75
CA PHE A 21 -26.67 27.10 -8.68
C PHE A 21 -25.32 27.04 -7.97
N ARG A 22 -25.00 28.05 -7.15
CA ARG A 22 -23.73 28.08 -6.42
C ARG A 22 -23.63 26.98 -5.36
N LEU A 23 -24.72 26.70 -4.64
CA LEU A 23 -24.79 25.60 -3.69
C LEU A 23 -24.64 24.25 -4.39
N LYS A 24 -25.25 24.07 -5.56
CA LYS A 24 -25.08 22.86 -6.37
C LYS A 24 -23.63 22.69 -6.82
N ALA A 25 -23.00 23.75 -7.35
CA ALA A 25 -21.59 23.71 -7.75
C ALA A 25 -20.66 23.33 -6.59
N GLN A 26 -20.87 23.91 -5.41
CA GLN A 26 -20.10 23.56 -4.20
C GLN A 26 -20.30 22.11 -3.79
N ARG A 27 -21.53 21.59 -3.87
CA ARG A 27 -21.82 20.17 -3.56
C ARG A 27 -21.17 19.23 -4.56
N ASP A 28 -21.21 19.55 -5.84
CA ASP A 28 -20.60 18.76 -6.90
C ASP A 28 -19.07 18.72 -6.71
N GLU A 29 -18.46 19.86 -6.41
CA GLU A 29 -17.03 19.96 -6.09
C GLU A 29 -16.66 19.14 -4.84
N ALA A 30 -17.41 19.31 -3.75
CA ALA A 30 -17.20 18.53 -2.52
C ALA A 30 -17.32 17.02 -2.79
N THR A 31 -18.28 16.61 -3.62
CA THR A 31 -18.47 15.21 -4.00
C THR A 31 -17.30 14.70 -4.85
N ARG A 32 -16.82 15.48 -5.81
CA ARG A 32 -15.63 15.12 -6.61
C ARG A 32 -14.39 14.97 -5.74
N LEU A 33 -14.14 15.91 -4.83
CA LEU A 33 -12.99 15.85 -3.93
C LEU A 33 -13.09 14.64 -2.99
N ALA A 34 -14.26 14.37 -2.43
CA ALA A 34 -14.48 13.21 -1.59
C ALA A 34 -14.24 11.90 -2.36
N ARG A 35 -14.71 11.82 -3.61
CA ARG A 35 -14.49 10.67 -4.48
C ARG A 35 -13.00 10.48 -4.80
N ALA A 36 -12.32 11.53 -5.25
CA ALA A 36 -10.89 11.48 -5.56
C ALA A 36 -10.04 11.06 -4.35
N ARG A 37 -10.38 11.53 -3.14
CA ARG A 37 -9.72 11.08 -1.90
C ARG A 37 -9.95 9.59 -1.64
N ARG A 38 -11.18 9.10 -1.79
CA ARG A 38 -11.50 7.68 -1.59
C ARG A 38 -10.75 6.79 -2.59
N GLU A 39 -10.76 7.17 -3.87
CA GLU A 39 -10.05 6.45 -4.92
C GLU A 39 -8.53 6.44 -4.65
N GLY A 40 -7.94 7.60 -4.33
CA GLY A 40 -6.52 7.67 -4.00
C GLY A 40 -6.12 6.83 -2.77
N ILE A 41 -6.96 6.76 -1.73
CA ILE A 41 -6.73 5.90 -0.57
C ILE A 41 -6.84 4.41 -0.96
N ALA A 42 -7.84 4.05 -1.76
CA ALA A 42 -8.04 2.68 -2.21
C ALA A 42 -6.86 2.20 -3.07
N ASP A 43 -6.44 3.00 -4.05
CA ASP A 43 -5.29 2.71 -4.91
C ASP A 43 -4.00 2.58 -4.10
N GLY A 44 -3.78 3.48 -3.13
CA GLY A 44 -2.62 3.43 -2.25
C GLY A 44 -2.57 2.15 -1.40
N LEU A 45 -3.72 1.75 -0.84
CA LEU A 45 -3.84 0.50 -0.07
C LEU A 45 -3.62 -0.74 -0.93
N GLU A 46 -4.14 -0.75 -2.16
CA GLU A 46 -3.96 -1.87 -3.08
C GLU A 46 -2.49 -2.03 -3.48
N ARG A 47 -1.83 -0.94 -3.90
CA ARG A 47 -0.41 -0.94 -4.26
C ARG A 47 0.46 -1.36 -3.08
N GLY A 48 0.26 -0.77 -1.90
CA GLY A 48 1.05 -1.13 -0.71
C GLY A 48 0.89 -2.60 -0.30
N ARG A 49 -0.31 -3.18 -0.44
CA ARG A 49 -0.51 -4.63 -0.21
C ARG A 49 0.17 -5.49 -1.25
N ALA A 50 0.12 -5.10 -2.53
CA ALA A 50 0.75 -5.84 -3.61
C ALA A 50 2.28 -5.84 -3.47
N GLU A 51 2.86 -4.67 -3.22
CA GLU A 51 4.30 -4.48 -2.97
C GLU A 51 4.75 -5.27 -1.74
N GLY A 52 4.10 -5.09 -0.59
CA GLY A 52 4.48 -5.81 0.63
C GLY A 52 4.33 -7.34 0.50
N LYS A 53 3.35 -7.83 -0.25
CA LYS A 53 3.21 -9.28 -0.54
C LYS A 53 4.32 -9.78 -1.46
N ALA A 54 4.73 -8.99 -2.44
CA ALA A 54 5.82 -9.35 -3.35
C ALA A 54 7.15 -9.40 -2.59
N GLU A 55 7.48 -8.34 -1.84
CA GLU A 55 8.69 -8.23 -1.02
C GLU A 55 8.75 -9.35 0.01
N GLY A 56 7.71 -9.54 0.81
CA GLY A 56 7.68 -10.60 1.82
C GLY A 56 7.78 -12.01 1.22
N LYS A 57 7.25 -12.23 0.01
CA LYS A 57 7.41 -13.52 -0.69
C LYS A 57 8.85 -13.71 -1.18
N THR A 58 9.52 -12.66 -1.65
CA THR A 58 10.92 -12.75 -2.09
C THR A 58 11.87 -12.94 -0.91
N GLU A 59 11.71 -12.16 0.16
CA GLU A 59 12.51 -12.26 1.37
C GLU A 59 12.32 -13.63 2.04
N GLY A 60 11.07 -14.04 2.30
CA GLY A 60 10.79 -15.33 2.93
C GLY A 60 11.29 -16.53 2.12
N LYS A 61 11.31 -16.45 0.78
CA LYS A 61 11.93 -17.49 -0.06
C LYS A 61 13.45 -17.52 0.07
N ALA A 62 14.09 -16.36 0.12
CA ALA A 62 15.54 -16.26 0.25
C ALA A 62 16.01 -16.71 1.64
N GLU A 63 15.31 -16.27 2.68
CA GLU A 63 15.55 -16.68 4.07
C GLU A 63 15.34 -18.18 4.23
N GLY A 64 14.18 -18.72 3.83
CA GLY A 64 13.89 -20.15 3.93
C GLY A 64 14.86 -21.03 3.14
N LYS A 65 15.34 -20.57 1.98
CA LYS A 65 16.39 -21.30 1.23
C LYS A 65 17.70 -21.32 2.01
N THR A 66 18.10 -20.18 2.57
CA THR A 66 19.34 -20.07 3.36
C THR A 66 19.27 -20.91 4.63
N GLU A 67 18.15 -20.86 5.35
CA GLU A 67 17.91 -21.66 6.55
C GLU A 67 17.92 -23.16 6.24
N GLY A 68 17.22 -23.58 5.18
CA GLY A 68 17.21 -24.98 4.76
C GLY A 68 18.60 -25.50 4.35
N LEU A 69 19.42 -24.66 3.70
CA LEU A 69 20.80 -25.00 3.37
C LEU A 69 21.67 -25.14 4.62
N ARG A 70 21.50 -24.24 5.61
CA ARG A 70 22.21 -24.35 6.90
C ARG A 70 21.80 -25.60 7.67
N GLU A 71 20.51 -25.91 7.72
CA GLU A 71 20.03 -27.10 8.40
C GLU A 71 20.54 -28.39 7.73
N ALA A 72 20.51 -28.44 6.39
CA ALA A 72 21.07 -29.56 5.64
C ALA A 72 22.57 -29.72 5.92
N ALA A 73 23.33 -28.63 5.87
CA ALA A 73 24.75 -28.65 6.14
C ALA A 73 25.06 -29.09 7.58
N ARG A 74 24.29 -28.61 8.57
CA ARG A 74 24.38 -29.03 9.97
C ARG A 74 24.26 -30.55 10.10
N ARG A 75 23.22 -31.13 9.48
CA ARG A 75 22.98 -32.58 9.52
C ARG A 75 24.11 -33.38 8.88
N LEU A 76 24.69 -32.89 7.78
CA LEU A 76 25.81 -33.55 7.12
C LEU A 76 27.09 -33.48 7.98
N LEU A 77 27.37 -32.33 8.60
CA LEU A 77 28.47 -32.20 9.55
C LEU A 77 28.29 -33.12 10.76
N ASP A 78 27.09 -33.19 11.32
CA ASP A 78 26.76 -34.08 12.45
C ASP A 78 26.90 -35.56 12.07
N SER A 79 26.75 -35.90 10.78
CA SER A 79 27.01 -37.25 10.26
C SER A 79 28.50 -37.58 10.07
N GLY A 80 29.39 -36.64 10.38
CA GLY A 80 30.84 -36.82 10.30
C GLY A 80 31.47 -36.43 8.96
N MET A 81 30.72 -35.79 8.06
CA MET A 81 31.31 -35.20 6.85
C MET A 81 32.14 -33.96 7.20
N ASP A 82 33.26 -33.77 6.51
CA ASP A 82 34.07 -32.57 6.68
C ASP A 82 33.42 -31.36 5.99
N ARG A 83 33.77 -30.16 6.44
CA ARG A 83 33.20 -28.90 5.95
C ARG A 83 33.37 -28.72 4.45
N GLU A 84 34.51 -29.08 3.89
CA GLU A 84 34.80 -28.88 2.46
C GLU A 84 33.86 -29.75 1.60
N THR A 85 33.71 -31.02 1.98
CA THR A 85 32.77 -31.95 1.34
C THR A 85 31.33 -31.46 1.46
N VAL A 86 30.91 -30.96 2.63
CA VAL A 86 29.54 -30.42 2.83
C VAL A 86 29.26 -29.22 1.94
N LEU A 87 30.19 -28.25 1.90
CA LEU A 87 30.04 -27.05 1.07
C LEU A 87 29.98 -27.43 -0.42
N SER A 88 30.86 -28.33 -0.87
CA SER A 88 30.86 -28.84 -2.24
C SER A 88 29.57 -29.57 -2.60
N THR A 89 29.09 -30.47 -1.72
CA THR A 89 27.88 -31.28 -1.93
C THR A 89 26.63 -30.41 -2.06
N LEU A 90 26.53 -29.34 -1.27
CA LEU A 90 25.39 -28.42 -1.27
C LEU A 90 25.53 -27.26 -2.28
N GLY A 91 26.66 -27.18 -3.00
CA GLY A 91 26.95 -26.09 -3.94
C GLY A 91 27.07 -24.73 -3.24
N LEU A 92 27.55 -24.73 -1.99
CA LEU A 92 27.72 -23.53 -1.18
C LEU A 92 29.12 -22.92 -1.43
N PRO A 93 29.24 -21.59 -1.36
CA PRO A 93 30.54 -20.95 -1.53
C PRO A 93 31.49 -21.26 -0.34
N PRO A 94 32.83 -21.22 -0.54
CA PRO A 94 33.80 -21.60 0.48
C PRO A 94 33.71 -20.78 1.79
N ASP A 95 33.31 -19.52 1.66
CA ASP A 95 33.10 -18.53 2.71
C ASP A 95 31.69 -18.58 3.34
N PHE A 96 30.84 -19.53 2.91
CA PHE A 96 29.50 -19.70 3.48
C PHE A 96 29.57 -20.05 4.97
N VAL A 97 28.72 -19.37 5.75
CA VAL A 97 28.64 -19.50 7.22
C VAL A 97 27.56 -20.54 7.56
N LEU A 98 28.03 -21.67 8.11
CA LEU A 98 27.25 -22.83 8.55
C LEU A 98 26.79 -22.71 10.01
#